data_AF-A0A1J4JDN3-F1
#
_entry.id   AF-A0A1J4JDN3-F1
#
_cell.length_a   1.000
_cell.length_b   1.000
_cell.length_c   1.000
_cell.angle_alpha   90.00
_cell.angle_beta   90.00
_cell.angle_gamma   90.00
#
_symmetry.space_group_name_H-M   'P 1'
#
loop_
_entity.id
_entity.type
_entity.pdbx_description
1 polymer ?
#
loop_
_entity_poly.entity_id
_entity_poly.type
_entity_poly.pdbx_seq_one_letter_code
_entity_poly.pdbx_strand_id
1 'polypeptide(L)'
;MSGKEEIPSADINENNEISRIEECLKYMTHQEWKKFNFLFPLIAKYQETRTKVGVKAQRDEDEFAMAWHTLRANAVDTMLKNLESAQEFDDFMIWMEKLSEIVTDTRILWNILHTETQTSLKVTAEQSRKIAEKFFSPEMLFEYGLDSYLHCCLCNLFDVKSEDEVVDAFYGAAGYIRACNIGPKYQIRVQPFLDFVEKILQSFTDLPNFDARRFVWLVEVIRQNLHIPDEELQKICQSVLSQFSEKQKQEENESIDNSLALLHKMCIISTSPFLHKEKILQDVINSTFKTVLQAQHEFTQNYIFSCFVNCVWNLEQATGRLSDPVIVWKLYLENTFSKIHKKKELPALLLVDLVDNSLSNFIGYYGEIQPSKERAKDMRRDIFTIVDLAQKFNQAQLGPDQLKKIRYLLNIAAVSGAQNDQLKNVEAEDYKNRNDPFLGLRHTECEFDDYPLALARLNKDFETEKDVFPSMVEFIRKNYRE
;
A
#
# COMPACT_ATOMS: atom_id res chain seq x y z
N MET A 1 -48.32 -21.45 56.44
CA MET A 1 -47.22 -21.61 57.42
C MET A 1 -45.92 -21.57 56.65
N SER A 2 -45.24 -20.42 56.59
CA SER A 2 -43.90 -20.34 55.98
C SER A 2 -42.88 -20.78 57.03
N GLY A 3 -42.37 -22.00 56.89
CA GLY A 3 -41.13 -22.37 57.57
C GLY A 3 -40.02 -21.46 57.05
N LYS A 4 -39.36 -20.73 57.93
CA LYS A 4 -38.07 -20.12 57.59
C LYS A 4 -37.14 -21.28 57.26
N GLU A 5 -36.74 -21.42 56.00
CA GLU A 5 -35.69 -22.38 55.63
C GLU A 5 -34.44 -22.04 56.45
N GLU A 6 -34.05 -22.93 57.36
CA GLU A 6 -32.82 -22.79 58.13
C GLU A 6 -31.63 -22.80 57.17
N ILE A 7 -30.86 -21.72 57.19
CA ILE A 7 -29.61 -21.58 56.44
C ILE A 7 -28.57 -22.48 57.12
N PRO A 8 -27.85 -23.33 56.36
CA PRO A 8 -26.87 -24.23 56.93
C PRO A 8 -25.71 -23.50 57.62
N SER A 9 -24.99 -24.18 58.50
CA SER A 9 -23.84 -23.61 59.22
C SER A 9 -22.70 -23.26 58.24
N ALA A 10 -22.07 -22.10 58.45
CA ALA A 10 -20.99 -21.59 57.62
C ALA A 10 -19.60 -22.17 57.97
N ASP A 11 -19.49 -22.98 59.03
CA ASP A 11 -18.21 -23.48 59.53
C ASP A 11 -17.72 -24.69 58.72
N ILE A 12 -16.53 -24.54 58.11
CA ILE A 12 -15.82 -25.56 57.33
C ILE A 12 -14.39 -25.69 57.88
N ASN A 13 -14.03 -26.88 58.35
CA ASN A 13 -12.74 -27.22 58.92
C ASN A 13 -12.39 -28.69 58.64
N GLU A 14 -11.16 -29.10 58.97
CA GLU A 14 -10.63 -30.44 58.69
C GLU A 14 -11.49 -31.59 59.25
N ASN A 15 -12.31 -31.35 60.28
CA ASN A 15 -13.14 -32.38 60.90
C ASN A 15 -14.53 -32.53 60.25
N ASN A 16 -14.99 -31.56 59.46
CA ASN A 16 -16.33 -31.58 58.87
C ASN A 16 -16.35 -31.41 57.34
N GLU A 17 -15.19 -31.22 56.71
CA GLU A 17 -15.04 -30.89 55.29
C GLU A 17 -15.70 -31.89 54.32
N ILE A 18 -15.57 -33.20 54.54
CA ILE A 18 -16.22 -34.24 53.72
C ILE A 18 -17.74 -34.24 53.94
N SER A 19 -18.17 -34.17 55.21
CA SER A 19 -19.60 -34.13 55.55
C SER A 19 -20.29 -32.90 54.96
N ARG A 20 -19.60 -31.75 54.87
CA ARG A 20 -20.11 -30.55 54.20
C ARG A 20 -20.24 -30.72 52.69
N ILE A 21 -19.32 -31.43 52.03
CA ILE A 21 -19.46 -31.78 50.61
C ILE A 21 -20.70 -32.67 50.41
N GLU A 22 -20.90 -33.69 51.24
CA GLU A 22 -22.07 -34.57 51.16
C GLU A 22 -23.39 -33.85 51.42
N GLU A 23 -23.42 -32.91 52.38
CA GLU A 23 -24.56 -32.03 52.61
C GLU A 23 -24.86 -31.16 51.39
N CYS A 24 -23.82 -30.57 50.80
CA CYS A 24 -23.95 -29.76 49.59
C CYS A 24 -24.48 -30.59 48.40
N LEU A 25 -24.00 -31.83 48.24
CA LEU A 25 -24.49 -32.77 47.24
C LEU A 25 -25.96 -33.11 47.48
N LYS A 26 -26.36 -33.36 48.74
CA LYS A 26 -27.76 -33.61 49.10
C LYS A 26 -28.64 -32.41 48.76
N TYR A 27 -28.21 -31.19 49.04
CA TYR A 27 -29.00 -29.99 48.71
C TYR A 27 -29.22 -29.86 47.20
N MET A 28 -28.22 -30.18 46.39
CA MET A 28 -28.35 -30.22 44.93
C MET A 28 -29.33 -31.30 44.47
N THR A 29 -29.21 -32.54 44.96
CA THR A 29 -30.09 -33.65 44.59
C THR A 29 -31.56 -33.40 44.96
N HIS A 30 -31.81 -32.72 46.09
CA HIS A 30 -33.16 -32.35 46.54
C HIS A 30 -33.65 -31.02 45.97
N GLN A 31 -32.90 -30.38 45.07
CA GLN A 31 -33.21 -29.08 44.47
C GLN A 31 -33.39 -27.94 45.52
N GLU A 32 -32.74 -28.05 46.68
CA GLU A 32 -32.71 -27.04 47.73
C GLU A 32 -31.69 -25.91 47.39
N TRP A 33 -31.93 -25.21 46.28
CA TRP A 33 -30.96 -24.29 45.68
C TRP A 33 -30.47 -23.18 46.60
N LYS A 34 -31.31 -22.67 47.52
CA LYS A 34 -30.87 -21.63 48.47
C LYS A 34 -29.80 -22.14 49.44
N LYS A 35 -29.90 -23.39 49.88
CA LYS A 35 -28.91 -24.00 50.77
C LYS A 35 -27.65 -24.40 50.01
N PHE A 36 -27.81 -24.90 48.78
CA PHE A 36 -26.70 -25.17 47.87
C PHE A 36 -25.90 -23.89 47.57
N ASN A 37 -26.54 -22.81 47.10
CA ASN A 37 -25.89 -21.55 46.76
C ASN A 37 -25.22 -20.88 47.96
N PHE A 38 -25.65 -21.18 49.19
CA PHE A 38 -24.98 -20.71 50.40
C PHE A 38 -23.71 -21.52 50.70
N LEU A 39 -23.78 -22.85 50.64
CA LEU A 39 -22.70 -23.73 51.09
C LEU A 39 -21.62 -23.94 50.01
N PHE A 40 -22.00 -24.00 48.73
CA PHE A 40 -21.08 -24.27 47.62
C PHE A 40 -19.93 -23.23 47.51
N PRO A 41 -20.17 -21.91 47.56
CA PRO A 41 -19.09 -20.91 47.52
C PRO A 41 -18.15 -20.98 48.73
N LEU A 42 -18.67 -21.38 49.91
CA LEU A 42 -17.86 -21.54 51.12
C LEU A 42 -16.89 -22.72 50.97
N ILE A 43 -17.36 -23.85 50.42
CA ILE A 43 -16.52 -25.02 50.12
C ILE A 43 -15.49 -24.67 49.03
N ALA A 44 -15.89 -23.94 47.99
CA ALA A 44 -14.97 -23.48 46.94
C ALA A 44 -13.82 -22.62 47.51
N LYS A 45 -14.15 -21.66 48.38
CA LYS A 45 -13.18 -20.79 49.04
C LYS A 45 -12.24 -21.55 49.98
N TYR A 46 -12.76 -22.58 50.66
CA TYR A 46 -11.95 -23.47 51.48
C TYR A 46 -10.93 -24.25 50.63
N GLN A 47 -11.34 -24.78 49.47
CA GLN A 47 -10.43 -25.44 48.53
C GLN A 47 -9.38 -24.50 47.94
N GLU A 48 -9.74 -23.26 47.60
CA GLU A 48 -8.76 -22.25 47.16
C GLU A 48 -7.72 -21.92 48.24
N THR A 49 -8.15 -21.89 49.51
CA THR A 49 -7.26 -21.62 50.64
C THR A 49 -6.30 -22.78 50.85
N ARG A 50 -6.79 -24.03 50.74
CA ARG A 50 -5.97 -25.25 50.79
C ARG A 50 -4.91 -25.31 49.68
N THR A 51 -5.22 -24.81 48.49
CA THR A 51 -4.32 -24.84 47.33
C THR A 51 -3.29 -23.70 47.31
N LYS A 52 -3.58 -22.53 47.89
CA LYS A 52 -2.64 -21.38 47.97
C LYS A 52 -1.60 -21.49 49.09
N VAL A 53 -1.92 -22.14 50.20
CA VAL A 53 -0.98 -22.35 51.32
C VAL A 53 -0.08 -23.54 50.97
N GLY A 54 0.99 -23.27 50.24
CA GLY A 54 1.86 -24.27 49.62
C GLY A 54 2.41 -25.34 50.56
N VAL A 55 1.72 -26.47 50.65
CA VAL A 55 2.32 -27.76 50.97
C VAL A 55 2.50 -28.52 49.66
N LYS A 56 3.75 -28.55 49.22
CA LYS A 56 4.22 -29.27 48.03
C LYS A 56 3.65 -30.70 47.99
N ALA A 57 2.99 -31.03 46.87
CA ALA A 57 3.10 -32.32 46.19
C ALA A 57 2.60 -33.60 46.89
N GLN A 58 1.51 -33.55 47.68
CA GLN A 58 0.92 -34.79 48.23
C GLN A 58 -0.62 -34.90 48.22
N ARG A 59 -1.37 -34.03 47.53
CA ARG A 59 -2.86 -34.00 47.67
C ARG A 59 -3.67 -33.79 46.39
N ASP A 60 -3.13 -34.09 45.20
CA ASP A 60 -3.99 -34.23 44.01
C ASP A 60 -4.89 -35.50 44.09
N GLU A 61 -4.68 -36.36 45.10
CA GLU A 61 -5.49 -37.56 45.40
C GLU A 61 -5.99 -37.58 46.87
N ASP A 62 -6.22 -36.43 47.52
CA ASP A 62 -6.87 -36.46 48.83
C ASP A 62 -8.39 -36.66 48.71
N GLU A 63 -8.99 -37.33 49.69
CA GLU A 63 -10.41 -37.70 49.71
C GLU A 63 -11.34 -36.48 49.57
N PHE A 64 -10.94 -35.33 50.11
CA PHE A 64 -11.68 -34.07 49.95
C PHE A 64 -11.56 -33.52 48.53
N ALA A 65 -10.39 -33.54 47.90
CA ALA A 65 -10.20 -33.11 46.52
C ALA A 65 -11.04 -33.96 45.56
N MET A 66 -11.05 -35.28 45.72
CA MET A 66 -11.91 -36.20 44.95
C MET A 66 -13.40 -35.91 45.17
N ALA A 67 -13.82 -35.74 46.43
CA ALA A 67 -15.20 -35.42 46.76
C ALA A 67 -15.63 -34.05 46.21
N TRP A 68 -14.73 -33.06 46.24
CA TRP A 68 -14.93 -31.72 45.66
C TRP A 68 -15.06 -31.76 44.14
N HIS A 69 -14.17 -32.48 43.45
CA HIS A 69 -14.25 -32.66 42.01
C HIS A 69 -15.54 -33.38 41.61
N THR A 70 -15.97 -34.38 42.39
CA THR A 70 -17.24 -35.10 42.18
C THR A 70 -18.45 -34.18 42.39
N LEU A 71 -18.47 -33.39 43.45
CA LEU A 71 -19.53 -32.40 43.71
C LEU A 71 -19.61 -31.38 42.56
N ARG A 72 -18.47 -30.83 42.14
CA ARG A 72 -18.42 -29.85 41.04
C ARG A 72 -18.88 -30.44 39.72
N ALA A 73 -18.45 -31.65 39.38
CA ALA A 73 -18.87 -32.34 38.15
C ALA A 73 -20.38 -32.62 38.15
N ASN A 74 -20.92 -33.14 39.25
CA ASN A 74 -22.36 -33.39 39.38
C ASN A 74 -23.18 -32.09 39.36
N ALA A 75 -22.63 -31.01 39.92
CA ALA A 75 -23.28 -29.69 39.87
C ALA A 75 -23.36 -29.16 38.44
N VAL A 76 -22.27 -29.24 37.67
CA VAL A 76 -22.31 -28.85 36.25
C VAL A 76 -23.31 -29.72 35.48
N ASP A 77 -23.25 -31.06 35.60
CA ASP A 77 -24.18 -31.97 34.90
C ASP A 77 -25.66 -31.71 35.25
N THR A 78 -25.95 -31.43 36.52
CA THR A 78 -27.32 -31.07 36.95
C THR A 78 -27.78 -29.75 36.35
N MET A 79 -26.90 -28.75 36.29
CA MET A 79 -27.22 -27.46 35.65
C MET A 79 -27.42 -27.59 34.15
N LEU A 80 -26.59 -28.39 33.46
CA LEU A 80 -26.74 -28.67 32.04
C LEU A 80 -28.08 -29.32 31.71
N LYS A 81 -28.47 -30.35 32.46
CA LYS A 81 -29.79 -31.00 32.30
C LYS A 81 -30.95 -30.01 32.47
N ASN A 82 -30.85 -29.11 33.43
CA ASN A 82 -31.87 -28.07 33.64
C ASN A 82 -31.89 -27.02 32.51
N LEU A 83 -30.71 -26.66 31.97
CA LEU A 83 -30.59 -25.78 30.80
C LEU A 83 -31.18 -26.40 29.53
N GLU A 84 -30.93 -27.69 29.29
CA GLU A 84 -31.50 -28.42 28.16
C GLU A 84 -33.02 -28.57 28.25
N SER A 85 -33.54 -28.67 29.48
CA SER A 85 -34.97 -28.78 29.78
C SER A 85 -35.72 -27.45 29.75
N ALA A 86 -35.01 -26.32 29.74
CA ALA A 86 -35.61 -24.99 29.80
C ALA A 86 -36.36 -24.66 28.49
N GLN A 87 -37.66 -24.39 28.60
CA GLN A 87 -38.51 -24.01 27.45
C GLN A 87 -38.75 -22.50 27.36
N GLU A 88 -38.55 -21.77 28.45
CA GLU A 88 -38.69 -20.32 28.52
C GLU A 88 -37.33 -19.64 28.71
N PHE A 89 -37.19 -18.42 28.16
CA PHE A 89 -35.94 -17.67 28.21
C PHE A 89 -35.56 -17.25 29.63
N ASP A 90 -36.53 -16.89 30.47
CA ASP A 90 -36.26 -16.44 31.83
C ASP A 90 -35.74 -17.60 32.70
N ASP A 91 -36.31 -18.80 32.53
CA ASP A 91 -35.82 -20.02 33.18
C ASP A 91 -34.39 -20.35 32.73
N PHE A 92 -34.12 -20.25 31.43
CA PHE A 92 -32.77 -20.44 30.88
C PHE A 92 -31.75 -19.47 31.51
N MET A 93 -32.12 -18.19 31.66
CA MET A 93 -31.26 -17.18 32.28
C MET A 93 -30.96 -17.45 33.75
N ILE A 94 -31.93 -17.98 34.51
CA ILE A 94 -31.74 -18.36 35.91
C ILE A 94 -30.74 -19.51 36.04
N TRP A 95 -30.88 -20.55 35.19
CA TRP A 95 -29.96 -21.68 35.21
C TRP A 95 -28.57 -21.31 34.72
N MET A 96 -28.46 -20.42 33.74
CA MET A 96 -27.19 -19.87 33.27
C MET A 96 -26.47 -19.08 34.37
N GLU A 97 -27.21 -18.30 35.15
CA GLU A 97 -26.66 -17.57 36.29
C GLU A 97 -26.08 -18.52 37.34
N LYS A 98 -26.84 -19.56 37.72
CA LYS A 98 -26.33 -20.60 38.63
C LYS A 98 -25.12 -21.36 38.09
N LEU A 99 -25.10 -21.65 36.78
CA LEU A 99 -23.95 -22.29 36.15
C LEU A 99 -22.71 -21.38 36.19
N SER A 100 -22.88 -20.08 35.96
CA SER A 100 -21.79 -19.11 36.03
C SER A 100 -21.20 -18.93 37.44
N GLU A 101 -21.99 -19.20 38.49
CA GLU A 101 -21.49 -19.22 39.88
C GLU A 101 -20.59 -20.45 40.15
N ILE A 102 -20.79 -21.56 39.42
CA ILE A 102 -20.04 -22.81 39.56
C ILE A 102 -18.81 -22.85 38.64
N VAL A 103 -18.97 -22.34 37.42
CA VAL A 103 -17.92 -22.27 36.38
C VAL A 103 -17.39 -20.84 36.33
N THR A 104 -16.41 -20.55 37.19
CA THR A 104 -15.80 -19.23 37.31
C THR A 104 -14.90 -18.85 36.13
N ASP A 105 -14.48 -19.82 35.32
CA ASP A 105 -13.73 -19.58 34.07
C ASP A 105 -14.71 -19.30 32.92
N THR A 106 -14.71 -18.05 32.46
CA THR A 106 -15.58 -17.58 31.38
C THR A 106 -15.34 -18.28 30.04
N ARG A 107 -14.12 -18.79 29.78
CA ARG A 107 -13.83 -19.55 28.55
C ARG A 107 -14.45 -20.93 28.59
N ILE A 108 -14.44 -21.58 29.75
CA ILE A 108 -15.10 -22.88 29.94
C ILE A 108 -16.62 -22.69 29.80
N LEU A 109 -17.17 -21.63 30.40
CA LEU A 109 -18.60 -21.30 30.27
C LEU A 109 -19.00 -21.05 28.80
N TRP A 110 -18.17 -20.36 28.02
CA TRP A 110 -18.37 -20.17 26.59
C TRP A 110 -18.40 -21.48 25.82
N ASN A 111 -17.44 -22.37 26.06
CA ASN A 111 -17.37 -23.67 25.39
C ASN A 111 -18.60 -24.50 25.73
N ILE A 112 -18.97 -24.59 27.01
CA ILE A 112 -20.16 -25.33 27.46
C ILE A 112 -21.42 -24.88 26.68
N LEU A 113 -21.63 -23.57 26.56
CA LEU A 113 -22.76 -22.99 25.82
C LEU A 113 -22.80 -23.37 24.33
N HIS A 114 -21.64 -23.55 23.70
CA HIS A 114 -21.54 -23.74 22.25
C HIS A 114 -21.31 -25.20 21.83
N THR A 115 -20.85 -26.06 22.75
CA THR A 115 -20.53 -27.46 22.43
C THR A 115 -21.28 -28.49 23.28
N GLU A 116 -21.64 -28.17 24.53
CA GLU A 116 -22.20 -29.16 25.46
C GLU A 116 -23.70 -29.00 25.69
N THR A 117 -24.23 -27.78 25.64
CA THR A 117 -25.67 -27.55 25.86
C THR A 117 -26.48 -27.80 24.58
N GLN A 118 -27.26 -28.89 24.53
CA GLN A 118 -28.21 -29.16 23.44
C GLN A 118 -29.57 -28.51 23.72
N THR A 119 -29.59 -27.18 23.82
CA THR A 119 -30.83 -26.46 24.16
C THR A 119 -31.87 -26.60 23.04
N SER A 120 -33.11 -26.93 23.43
CA SER A 120 -34.27 -26.87 22.51
C SER A 120 -34.82 -25.45 22.36
N LEU A 121 -34.34 -24.52 23.19
CA LEU A 121 -34.76 -23.12 23.24
C LEU A 121 -34.28 -22.36 22.01
N LYS A 122 -35.23 -21.88 21.19
CA LYS A 122 -34.94 -20.93 20.12
C LYS A 122 -34.93 -19.52 20.69
N VAL A 123 -33.75 -18.92 20.76
CA VAL A 123 -33.58 -17.53 21.20
C VAL A 123 -33.65 -16.55 20.03
N THR A 124 -34.27 -15.39 20.26
CA THR A 124 -34.23 -14.25 19.34
C THR A 124 -32.89 -13.52 19.42
N ALA A 125 -32.58 -12.67 18.44
CA ALA A 125 -31.36 -11.86 18.44
C ALA A 125 -31.25 -10.96 19.69
N GLU A 126 -32.35 -10.38 20.15
CA GLU A 126 -32.36 -9.54 21.37
C GLU A 126 -32.07 -10.36 22.63
N GLN A 127 -32.61 -11.58 22.71
CA GLN A 127 -32.34 -12.51 23.81
C GLN A 127 -30.89 -13.00 23.82
N SER A 128 -30.32 -13.30 22.63
CA SER A 128 -28.91 -13.62 22.49
C SER A 128 -28.00 -12.47 22.97
N ARG A 129 -28.35 -11.23 22.64
CA ARG A 129 -27.65 -10.04 23.15
C ARG A 129 -27.73 -9.94 24.68
N LYS A 130 -28.89 -10.21 25.29
CA LYS A 130 -29.04 -10.20 26.76
C LYS A 130 -28.17 -11.26 27.45
N ILE A 131 -28.04 -12.45 26.85
CA ILE A 131 -27.11 -13.48 27.35
C ILE A 131 -25.68 -12.96 27.27
N ALA A 132 -25.28 -12.45 26.09
CA ALA A 132 -23.94 -11.94 25.85
C ALA A 132 -23.56 -10.83 26.84
N GLU A 133 -24.42 -9.80 26.99
CA GLU A 133 -24.21 -8.66 27.90
C GLU A 133 -24.14 -9.06 29.38
N LYS A 134 -24.83 -10.14 29.80
CA LYS A 134 -24.84 -10.57 31.20
C LYS A 134 -23.58 -11.35 31.58
N PHE A 135 -23.04 -12.17 30.67
CA PHE A 135 -22.02 -13.16 31.00
C PHE A 135 -20.64 -12.90 30.37
N PHE A 136 -20.56 -12.08 29.31
CA PHE A 136 -19.31 -11.89 28.57
C PHE A 136 -19.05 -10.40 28.32
N SER A 137 -17.78 -10.00 28.39
CA SER A 137 -17.39 -8.66 27.93
C SER A 137 -17.30 -8.63 26.39
N PRO A 138 -17.41 -7.46 25.76
CA PRO A 138 -17.19 -7.29 24.32
C PRO A 138 -15.89 -7.91 23.80
N GLU A 139 -14.81 -7.78 24.58
CA GLU A 139 -13.49 -8.33 24.26
C GLU A 139 -13.49 -9.87 24.31
N MET A 140 -14.16 -10.45 25.31
CA MET A 140 -14.31 -11.91 25.41
C MET A 140 -15.11 -12.46 24.23
N LEU A 141 -16.21 -11.80 23.85
CA LEU A 141 -17.01 -12.20 22.68
C LEU A 141 -16.17 -12.24 21.41
N PHE A 142 -15.32 -11.23 21.22
CA PHE A 142 -14.39 -11.19 20.10
C PHE A 142 -13.38 -12.33 20.13
N GLU A 143 -12.68 -12.52 21.24
CA GLU A 143 -11.61 -13.53 21.34
C GLU A 143 -12.15 -14.97 21.31
N TYR A 144 -13.35 -15.17 21.85
CA TYR A 144 -13.94 -16.51 21.97
C TYR A 144 -14.67 -16.92 20.71
N GLY A 145 -15.31 -15.97 20.02
CA GLY A 145 -15.96 -16.20 18.74
C GLY A 145 -15.02 -16.19 17.53
N LEU A 146 -13.77 -15.74 17.69
CA LEU A 146 -12.87 -15.49 16.55
C LEU A 146 -12.65 -16.73 15.71
N ASP A 147 -12.42 -17.88 16.35
CA ASP A 147 -12.14 -19.13 15.65
C ASP A 147 -13.34 -19.56 14.79
N SER A 148 -14.55 -19.49 15.35
CA SER A 148 -15.78 -19.77 14.60
C SER A 148 -16.02 -18.78 13.47
N TYR A 149 -15.69 -17.51 13.67
CA TYR A 149 -15.74 -16.49 12.62
C TYR A 149 -14.76 -16.79 11.49
N LEU A 150 -13.50 -17.10 11.79
CA LEU A 150 -12.47 -17.38 10.76
C LEU A 150 -12.79 -18.64 9.94
N HIS A 151 -13.51 -19.60 10.51
CA HIS A 151 -13.97 -20.81 9.81
C HIS A 151 -15.31 -20.63 9.08
N CYS A 152 -15.96 -19.46 9.19
CA CYS A 152 -17.23 -19.22 8.51
C CYS A 152 -17.01 -18.92 7.02
N CYS A 153 -18.06 -19.12 6.21
CA CYS A 153 -17.99 -18.91 4.76
C CYS A 153 -17.68 -17.44 4.37
N LEU A 154 -17.92 -16.47 5.26
CA LEU A 154 -17.63 -15.05 5.02
C LEU A 154 -16.13 -14.74 4.99
N CYS A 155 -15.30 -15.62 5.56
CA CYS A 155 -13.84 -15.48 5.61
C CYS A 155 -13.12 -16.27 4.50
N ASN A 156 -13.87 -16.88 3.58
CA ASN A 156 -13.29 -17.73 2.54
C ASN A 156 -12.73 -16.88 1.38
N LEU A 157 -11.39 -16.83 1.28
CA LEU A 157 -10.66 -16.10 0.24
C LEU A 157 -9.97 -17.03 -0.79
N PHE A 158 -10.31 -18.33 -0.83
CA PHE A 158 -9.55 -19.30 -1.64
C PHE A 158 -9.73 -19.14 -3.17
N ASP A 159 -10.87 -18.62 -3.65
CA ASP A 159 -11.22 -18.53 -5.08
C ASP A 159 -11.71 -17.13 -5.49
N VAL A 160 -11.12 -16.07 -4.93
CA VAL A 160 -11.59 -14.69 -5.18
C VAL A 160 -11.25 -14.25 -6.60
N LYS A 161 -12.27 -13.77 -7.34
CA LYS A 161 -12.13 -13.33 -8.75
C LYS A 161 -12.29 -11.83 -8.95
N SER A 162 -12.82 -11.13 -7.96
CA SER A 162 -13.14 -9.71 -8.06
C SER A 162 -12.71 -8.94 -6.82
N GLU A 163 -12.46 -7.64 -7.00
CA GLU A 163 -12.15 -6.75 -5.87
C GLU A 163 -13.32 -6.68 -4.88
N ASP A 164 -14.55 -6.73 -5.37
CA ASP A 164 -15.74 -6.60 -4.54
C ASP A 164 -15.89 -7.82 -3.60
N GLU A 165 -15.53 -9.03 -4.04
CA GLU A 165 -15.47 -10.22 -3.17
C GLU A 165 -14.46 -10.07 -2.02
N VAL A 166 -13.30 -9.45 -2.27
CA VAL A 166 -12.32 -9.14 -1.20
C VAL A 166 -12.88 -8.08 -0.24
N VAL A 167 -13.57 -7.08 -0.78
CA VAL A 167 -14.19 -6.02 0.02
C VAL A 167 -15.34 -6.57 0.87
N ASP A 168 -16.08 -7.57 0.39
CA ASP A 168 -17.11 -8.26 1.16
C ASP A 168 -16.51 -9.00 2.36
N ALA A 169 -15.33 -9.61 2.22
CA ALA A 169 -14.60 -10.20 3.36
C ALA A 169 -14.20 -9.14 4.39
N PHE A 170 -13.80 -7.94 3.95
CA PHE A 170 -13.61 -6.80 4.84
C PHE A 170 -14.91 -6.37 5.54
N TYR A 171 -16.03 -6.30 4.82
CA TYR A 171 -17.33 -5.98 5.43
C TYR A 171 -17.75 -7.04 6.44
N GLY A 172 -17.45 -8.31 6.19
CA GLY A 172 -17.58 -9.40 7.17
C GLY A 172 -16.78 -9.12 8.44
N ALA A 173 -15.51 -8.71 8.30
CA ALA A 173 -14.63 -8.42 9.44
C ALA A 173 -15.11 -7.22 10.26
N ALA A 174 -15.48 -6.14 9.58
CA ALA A 174 -16.05 -4.95 10.21
C ALA A 174 -17.40 -5.25 10.87
N GLY A 175 -18.23 -6.09 10.24
CA GLY A 175 -19.50 -6.57 10.80
C GLY A 175 -19.29 -7.39 12.07
N TYR A 176 -18.28 -8.29 12.08
CA TYR A 176 -17.92 -9.09 13.24
C TYR A 176 -17.51 -8.23 14.44
N ILE A 177 -16.59 -7.27 14.24
CA ILE A 177 -16.16 -6.35 15.30
C ILE A 177 -17.32 -5.54 15.87
N ARG A 178 -18.21 -5.05 14.99
CA ARG A 178 -19.40 -4.30 15.40
C ARG A 178 -20.39 -5.18 16.16
N ALA A 179 -20.55 -6.44 15.77
CA ALA A 179 -21.42 -7.40 16.46
C ALA A 179 -20.91 -7.72 17.87
N CYS A 180 -19.59 -7.78 18.07
CA CYS A 180 -18.98 -7.91 19.39
C CYS A 180 -19.10 -6.64 20.23
N ASN A 181 -19.50 -5.50 19.64
CA ASN A 181 -19.65 -4.20 20.30
C ASN A 181 -18.37 -3.73 21.03
N ILE A 182 -17.22 -3.99 20.42
CA ILE A 182 -15.91 -3.66 20.97
C ILE A 182 -15.78 -2.13 21.08
N GLY A 183 -15.29 -1.65 22.23
CA GLY A 183 -15.08 -0.23 22.45
C GLY A 183 -14.06 0.38 21.46
N PRO A 184 -14.21 1.67 21.06
CA PRO A 184 -13.36 2.31 20.05
C PRO A 184 -11.89 2.50 20.48
N LYS A 185 -11.59 2.29 21.76
CA LYS A 185 -10.23 2.36 22.32
C LYS A 185 -9.53 1.01 22.40
N TYR A 186 -10.28 -0.08 22.23
CA TYR A 186 -9.70 -1.42 22.26
C TYR A 186 -8.81 -1.61 21.04
N GLN A 187 -7.69 -2.28 21.23
CA GLN A 187 -6.74 -2.58 20.16
C GLN A 187 -6.61 -4.08 19.97
N ILE A 188 -6.96 -4.57 18.78
CA ILE A 188 -6.92 -5.99 18.45
C ILE A 188 -5.48 -6.37 18.10
N ARG A 189 -4.90 -7.28 18.90
CA ARG A 189 -3.54 -7.83 18.70
C ARG A 189 -3.52 -9.35 18.51
N VAL A 190 -4.68 -9.93 18.21
CA VAL A 190 -4.86 -11.39 18.13
C VAL A 190 -4.34 -11.89 16.77
N GLN A 191 -3.28 -12.69 16.77
CA GLN A 191 -2.55 -13.07 15.55
C GLN A 191 -3.42 -13.69 14.46
N PRO A 192 -4.31 -14.67 14.73
CA PRO A 192 -5.20 -15.22 13.69
C PRO A 192 -6.06 -14.18 12.97
N PHE A 193 -6.46 -13.10 13.66
CA PHE A 193 -7.20 -12.02 13.05
C PHE A 193 -6.30 -11.11 12.20
N LEU A 194 -5.09 -10.83 12.68
CA LEU A 194 -4.08 -10.08 11.92
C LEU A 194 -3.70 -10.82 10.63
N ASP A 195 -3.49 -12.14 10.70
CA ASP A 195 -3.21 -13.00 9.55
C ASP A 195 -4.36 -12.98 8.54
N PHE A 196 -5.61 -12.92 9.01
CA PHE A 196 -6.78 -12.81 8.14
C PHE A 196 -6.83 -11.46 7.42
N VAL A 197 -6.50 -10.36 8.11
CA VAL A 197 -6.44 -9.02 7.52
C VAL A 197 -5.29 -8.91 6.51
N GLU A 198 -4.14 -9.54 6.81
CA GLU A 198 -3.05 -9.67 5.85
C GLU A 198 -3.51 -10.43 4.60
N LYS A 199 -4.21 -11.55 4.74
CA LYS A 199 -4.77 -12.30 3.61
C LYS A 199 -5.73 -11.46 2.76
N ILE A 200 -6.61 -10.66 3.37
CA ILE A 200 -7.50 -9.74 2.64
C ILE A 200 -6.67 -8.82 1.73
N LEU A 201 -5.63 -8.18 2.29
CA LEU A 201 -4.79 -7.25 1.54
C LEU A 201 -3.93 -7.95 0.48
N GLN A 202 -3.38 -9.12 0.77
CA GLN A 202 -2.63 -9.96 -0.18
C GLN A 202 -3.52 -10.38 -1.35
N SER A 203 -4.70 -10.95 -1.07
CA SER A 203 -5.68 -11.34 -2.09
C SER A 203 -6.10 -10.16 -2.97
N PHE A 204 -6.24 -8.96 -2.40
CA PHE A 204 -6.53 -7.76 -3.19
C PHE A 204 -5.41 -7.44 -4.19
N THR A 205 -4.16 -7.50 -3.75
CA THR A 205 -3.00 -7.22 -4.61
C THR A 205 -2.69 -8.32 -5.62
N ASP A 206 -3.12 -9.55 -5.36
CA ASP A 206 -2.97 -10.70 -6.26
C ASP A 206 -3.93 -10.68 -7.44
N LEU A 207 -5.02 -9.89 -7.37
CA LEU A 207 -5.97 -9.75 -8.46
C LEU A 207 -5.31 -9.11 -9.70
N PRO A 208 -5.58 -9.63 -10.90
CA PRO A 208 -5.06 -9.06 -12.13
C PRO A 208 -5.60 -7.64 -12.30
N ASN A 209 -4.72 -6.69 -12.59
CA ASN A 209 -5.07 -5.29 -12.80
C ASN A 209 -5.79 -4.58 -11.63
N PHE A 210 -5.57 -4.99 -10.37
CA PHE A 210 -6.21 -4.33 -9.22
C PHE A 210 -6.01 -2.80 -9.23
N ASP A 211 -7.03 -2.08 -8.76
CA ASP A 211 -7.06 -0.63 -8.62
C ASP A 211 -6.33 -0.18 -7.34
N ALA A 212 -5.19 0.49 -7.53
CA ALA A 212 -4.38 1.04 -6.45
C ALA A 212 -5.15 2.07 -5.58
N ARG A 213 -6.13 2.79 -6.14
CA ARG A 213 -6.94 3.75 -5.37
C ARG A 213 -7.90 3.02 -4.43
N ARG A 214 -8.51 1.93 -4.90
CA ARG A 214 -9.35 1.06 -4.05
C ARG A 214 -8.53 0.36 -2.98
N PHE A 215 -7.31 -0.07 -3.29
CA PHE A 215 -6.39 -0.59 -2.28
C PHE A 215 -6.09 0.43 -1.17
N VAL A 216 -5.76 1.68 -1.54
CA VAL A 216 -5.57 2.78 -0.56
C VAL A 216 -6.82 2.97 0.29
N TRP A 217 -7.99 3.03 -0.34
CA TRP A 217 -9.26 3.12 0.39
C TRP A 217 -9.43 1.96 1.37
N LEU A 218 -9.16 0.73 0.94
CA LEU A 218 -9.29 -0.49 1.75
C LEU A 218 -8.42 -0.43 3.01
N VAL A 219 -7.15 -0.01 2.86
CA VAL A 219 -6.24 0.16 4.01
C VAL A 219 -6.76 1.22 4.99
N GLU A 220 -7.25 2.37 4.49
CA GLU A 220 -7.77 3.43 5.35
C GLU A 220 -9.06 3.00 6.07
N VAL A 221 -9.96 2.27 5.42
CA VAL A 221 -11.18 1.77 6.09
C VAL A 221 -10.88 0.63 7.06
N ILE A 222 -9.88 -0.22 6.78
CA ILE A 222 -9.38 -1.22 7.73
C ILE A 222 -8.87 -0.53 8.99
N ARG A 223 -8.02 0.49 8.83
CA ARG A 223 -7.48 1.29 9.93
C ARG A 223 -8.59 1.89 10.80
N GLN A 224 -9.66 2.39 10.18
CA GLN A 224 -10.76 3.05 10.88
C GLN A 224 -11.75 2.08 11.56
N ASN A 225 -11.95 0.88 11.00
CA ASN A 225 -13.04 -0.01 11.43
C ASN A 225 -12.58 -1.28 12.13
N LEU A 226 -11.33 -1.72 11.94
CA LEU A 226 -10.87 -3.01 12.47
C LEU A 226 -10.12 -2.91 13.80
N HIS A 227 -9.97 -1.73 14.38
CA HIS A 227 -9.36 -1.52 15.71
C HIS A 227 -7.94 -2.13 15.83
N ILE A 228 -7.21 -2.26 14.72
CA ILE A 228 -5.84 -2.78 14.69
C ILE A 228 -4.89 -1.63 15.07
N PRO A 229 -3.87 -1.84 15.92
CA PRO A 229 -2.84 -0.83 16.15
C PRO A 229 -2.19 -0.38 14.83
N ASP A 230 -1.98 0.93 14.67
CA ASP A 230 -1.31 1.49 13.49
C ASP A 230 0.04 0.78 13.23
N GLU A 231 0.82 0.47 14.26
CA GLU A 231 2.10 -0.24 14.15
C GLU A 231 1.98 -1.65 13.54
N GLU A 232 0.93 -2.41 13.89
CA GLU A 232 0.72 -3.76 13.34
C GLU A 232 0.19 -3.69 11.91
N LEU A 233 -0.73 -2.76 11.63
CA LEU A 233 -1.23 -2.55 10.28
C LEU A 233 -0.10 -2.10 9.33
N GLN A 234 0.84 -1.26 9.80
CA GLN A 234 2.03 -0.89 9.02
C GLN A 234 2.87 -2.11 8.65
N LYS A 235 3.13 -3.03 9.60
CA LYS A 235 3.88 -4.28 9.30
C LYS A 235 3.16 -5.13 8.26
N ILE A 236 1.84 -5.28 8.36
CA ILE A 236 1.02 -6.00 7.38
C ILE A 236 1.16 -5.34 6.01
N CYS A 237 0.98 -4.02 5.91
CA CYS A 237 1.10 -3.29 4.66
C CYS A 237 2.53 -3.40 4.06
N GLN A 238 3.57 -3.34 4.89
CA GLN A 238 4.95 -3.55 4.44
C GLN A 238 5.15 -4.95 3.85
N SER A 239 4.64 -6.00 4.51
CA SER A 239 4.70 -7.38 4.03
C SER A 239 4.01 -7.52 2.67
N VAL A 240 2.76 -7.06 2.56
CA VAL A 240 1.95 -7.13 1.34
C VAL A 240 2.61 -6.38 0.18
N LEU A 241 3.08 -5.15 0.42
CA LEU A 241 3.71 -4.33 -0.63
C LEU A 241 5.07 -4.91 -1.08
N SER A 242 5.82 -5.55 -0.17
CA SER A 242 7.06 -6.26 -0.51
C SER A 242 6.77 -7.40 -1.49
N GLN A 243 5.82 -8.27 -1.13
CA GLN A 243 5.45 -9.43 -1.93
C GLN A 243 4.90 -9.01 -3.31
N PHE A 244 4.05 -7.99 -3.33
CA PHE A 244 3.54 -7.43 -4.59
C PHE A 244 4.67 -6.89 -5.47
N SER A 245 5.61 -6.12 -4.90
CA SER A 245 6.74 -5.59 -5.67
C SER A 245 7.65 -6.69 -6.20
N GLU A 246 7.91 -7.74 -5.43
CA GLU A 246 8.76 -8.86 -5.84
C GLU A 246 8.12 -9.68 -6.95
N LYS A 247 6.82 -9.97 -6.84
CA LYS A 247 6.04 -10.68 -7.86
C LYS A 247 6.07 -9.94 -9.19
N GLN A 248 5.83 -8.62 -9.16
CA GLN A 248 5.88 -7.79 -10.36
C GLN A 248 7.28 -7.73 -10.97
N LYS A 249 8.35 -7.65 -10.16
CA LYS A 249 9.74 -7.68 -10.65
C LYS A 249 10.10 -8.99 -11.36
N GLN A 250 9.52 -10.11 -10.97
CA GLN A 250 9.73 -11.40 -11.66
C GLN A 250 9.01 -11.45 -13.01
N GLU A 251 7.86 -10.77 -13.12
CA GLU A 251 7.08 -10.63 -14.36
C GLU A 251 7.64 -9.52 -15.30
N GLU A 252 8.56 -8.67 -14.81
CA GLU A 252 9.04 -7.45 -15.47
C GLU A 252 10.06 -7.65 -16.60
N ASN A 253 10.59 -8.86 -16.83
CA ASN A 253 11.66 -9.09 -17.83
C ASN A 253 11.28 -8.77 -19.30
N GLU A 254 10.07 -8.29 -19.59
CA GLU A 254 9.55 -8.23 -20.96
C GLU A 254 9.10 -6.84 -21.48
N SER A 255 8.84 -5.80 -20.66
CA SER A 255 8.34 -4.50 -21.21
C SER A 255 8.43 -3.26 -20.31
N ILE A 256 8.79 -2.11 -20.89
CA ILE A 256 8.73 -0.75 -20.30
C ILE A 256 7.33 -0.41 -19.76
N ASP A 257 6.28 -0.87 -20.45
CA ASP A 257 4.90 -0.54 -20.08
C ASP A 257 4.50 -1.19 -18.73
N ASN A 258 5.08 -2.34 -18.39
CA ASN A 258 4.85 -3.01 -17.10
C ASN A 258 5.48 -2.23 -15.94
N SER A 259 6.74 -1.82 -16.08
CA SER A 259 7.42 -1.01 -15.05
C SER A 259 6.78 0.37 -14.89
N LEU A 260 6.27 0.98 -15.97
CA LEU A 260 5.51 2.23 -15.89
C LEU A 260 4.16 2.04 -15.19
N ALA A 261 3.49 0.91 -15.40
CA ALA A 261 2.26 0.57 -14.69
C ALA A 261 2.50 0.33 -13.20
N LEU A 262 3.56 -0.40 -12.84
CA LEU A 262 3.99 -0.60 -11.46
C LEU A 262 4.31 0.74 -10.78
N LEU A 263 5.10 1.59 -11.43
CA LEU A 263 5.43 2.92 -10.91
C LEU A 263 4.16 3.75 -10.67
N HIS A 264 3.21 3.73 -11.61
CA HIS A 264 1.95 4.45 -11.46
C HIS A 264 1.14 3.96 -10.25
N LYS A 265 1.01 2.65 -10.07
CA LYS A 265 0.32 2.07 -8.91
C LYS A 265 0.99 2.47 -7.60
N MET A 266 2.32 2.40 -7.52
CA MET A 266 3.08 2.77 -6.33
C MET A 266 2.97 4.27 -6.01
N CYS A 267 2.98 5.13 -7.03
CA CYS A 267 2.72 6.56 -6.87
C CYS A 267 1.29 6.86 -6.39
N ILE A 268 0.29 6.07 -6.79
CA ILE A 268 -1.07 6.18 -6.23
C ILE A 268 -1.05 5.79 -4.76
N ILE A 269 -0.43 4.65 -4.42
CA ILE A 269 -0.38 4.15 -3.04
C ILE A 269 0.31 5.18 -2.11
N SER A 270 1.33 5.88 -2.61
CA SER A 270 2.04 6.91 -1.84
C SER A 270 1.25 8.19 -1.58
N THR A 271 0.07 8.34 -2.18
CA THR A 271 -0.85 9.44 -1.85
C THR A 271 -1.57 9.24 -0.51
N SER A 272 -1.57 8.02 0.05
CA SER A 272 -2.20 7.74 1.34
C SER A 272 -1.51 8.46 2.51
N PRO A 273 -2.25 9.20 3.35
CA PRO A 273 -1.73 9.78 4.59
C PRO A 273 -1.17 8.74 5.57
N PHE A 274 -1.61 7.49 5.49
CA PHE A 274 -1.07 6.40 6.29
C PHE A 274 0.20 5.79 5.68
N LEU A 275 0.16 5.46 4.38
CA LEU A 275 1.24 4.69 3.73
C LEU A 275 2.40 5.54 3.21
N HIS A 276 2.27 6.86 3.01
CA HIS A 276 3.36 7.69 2.46
C HIS A 276 4.64 7.71 3.32
N LYS A 277 4.53 7.37 4.61
CA LYS A 277 5.64 7.31 5.56
C LYS A 277 6.42 5.99 5.46
N GLU A 278 5.89 5.01 4.74
CA GLU A 278 6.49 3.70 4.61
C GLU A 278 7.75 3.76 3.74
N LYS A 279 8.89 3.42 4.35
CA LYS A 279 10.19 3.45 3.66
C LYS A 279 10.22 2.52 2.46
N ILE A 280 9.60 1.35 2.59
CA ILE A 280 9.54 0.38 1.49
C ILE A 280 8.89 0.97 0.22
N LEU A 281 7.86 1.80 0.39
CA LEU A 281 7.19 2.41 -0.74
C LEU A 281 8.11 3.39 -1.47
N GLN A 282 8.89 4.17 -0.71
CA GLN A 282 9.92 5.06 -1.28
C GLN A 282 11.00 4.27 -2.00
N ASP A 283 11.49 3.17 -1.41
CA ASP A 283 12.53 2.33 -1.98
C ASP A 283 12.05 1.67 -3.29
N VAL A 284 10.81 1.15 -3.31
CA VAL A 284 10.19 0.57 -4.50
C VAL A 284 10.01 1.62 -5.59
N ILE A 285 9.40 2.78 -5.28
CA ILE A 285 9.22 3.88 -6.25
C ILE A 285 10.57 4.30 -6.85
N ASN A 286 11.58 4.52 -6.02
CA ASN A 286 12.90 4.93 -6.49
C ASN A 286 13.57 3.87 -7.38
N SER A 287 13.44 2.59 -7.01
CA SER A 287 14.00 1.49 -7.79
C SER A 287 13.30 1.36 -9.16
N THR A 288 11.97 1.31 -9.18
CA THR A 288 11.18 1.20 -10.42
C THR A 288 11.34 2.44 -11.30
N PHE A 289 11.41 3.63 -10.71
CA PHE A 289 11.68 4.87 -11.43
C PHE A 289 13.02 4.80 -12.19
N LYS A 290 14.10 4.35 -11.54
CA LYS A 290 15.41 4.17 -12.20
C LYS A 290 15.34 3.15 -13.33
N THR A 291 14.64 2.03 -13.14
CA THR A 291 14.44 1.01 -14.18
C THR A 291 13.73 1.60 -15.41
N VAL A 292 12.67 2.39 -15.19
CA VAL A 292 11.93 3.05 -16.27
C VAL A 292 12.84 4.02 -17.03
N LEU A 293 13.62 4.86 -16.33
CA LEU A 293 14.55 5.78 -16.98
C LEU A 293 15.61 5.06 -17.82
N GLN A 294 16.22 4.02 -17.26
CA GLN A 294 17.21 3.22 -17.98
C GLN A 294 16.62 2.61 -19.25
N ALA A 295 15.43 2.03 -19.16
CA ALA A 295 14.79 1.42 -20.32
C ALA A 295 14.36 2.45 -21.37
N GLN A 296 13.95 3.66 -20.97
CA GLN A 296 13.73 4.79 -21.89
C GLN A 296 15.02 5.20 -22.60
N HIS A 297 16.13 5.32 -21.87
CA HIS A 297 17.44 5.63 -22.45
C HIS A 297 17.88 4.57 -23.45
N GLU A 298 17.84 3.29 -23.07
CA GLU A 298 18.18 2.19 -23.96
C GLU A 298 17.29 2.17 -25.20
N PHE A 299 15.99 2.42 -25.06
CA PHE A 299 15.08 2.49 -26.20
C PHE A 299 15.49 3.61 -27.16
N THR A 300 15.68 4.83 -26.66
CA THR A 300 16.05 5.96 -27.51
C THR A 300 17.41 5.76 -28.16
N GLN A 301 18.41 5.24 -27.44
CA GLN A 301 19.73 4.97 -27.99
C GLN A 301 19.69 3.90 -29.09
N ASN A 302 19.03 2.77 -28.83
CA ASN A 302 19.05 1.63 -29.73
C ASN A 302 18.16 1.80 -30.96
N TYR A 303 17.03 2.51 -30.84
CA TYR A 303 16.01 2.57 -31.88
C TYR A 303 15.82 3.96 -32.52
N ILE A 304 16.33 5.03 -31.90
CA ILE A 304 16.18 6.39 -32.41
C ILE A 304 17.54 6.96 -32.79
N PHE A 305 18.45 7.08 -31.82
CA PHE A 305 19.73 7.72 -32.04
C PHE A 305 20.68 6.89 -32.92
N SER A 306 20.61 5.56 -32.84
CA SER A 306 21.36 4.67 -33.75
C SER A 306 21.03 4.94 -35.23
N CYS A 307 19.82 5.38 -35.55
CA CYS A 307 19.36 5.61 -36.92
C CYS A 307 20.00 6.84 -37.57
N PHE A 308 20.64 7.72 -36.80
CA PHE A 308 21.36 8.88 -37.34
C PHE A 308 22.57 8.51 -38.21
N VAL A 309 23.06 7.26 -38.13
CA VAL A 309 24.08 6.72 -39.05
C VAL A 309 23.63 6.76 -40.51
N ASN A 310 22.32 6.74 -40.77
CA ASN A 310 21.76 6.74 -42.12
C ASN A 310 21.56 8.17 -42.68
N CYS A 311 21.76 9.21 -41.87
CA CYS A 311 21.60 10.58 -42.31
C CYS A 311 22.82 11.04 -43.12
N VAL A 312 22.58 11.38 -44.39
CA VAL A 312 23.61 11.88 -45.30
C VAL A 312 23.60 13.42 -45.31
N TRP A 313 24.74 14.03 -45.00
CA TRP A 313 24.86 15.50 -44.84
C TRP A 313 25.62 16.20 -45.96
N ASN A 314 26.22 15.47 -46.89
CA ASN A 314 27.06 16.02 -47.97
C ASN A 314 26.36 16.05 -49.34
N LEU A 315 25.03 15.94 -49.39
CA LEU A 315 24.25 15.99 -50.63
C LEU A 315 24.25 17.41 -51.23
N GLU A 316 24.15 17.51 -52.55
CA GLU A 316 24.15 18.79 -53.27
C GLU A 316 22.79 19.52 -53.22
N GLN A 317 21.75 18.87 -52.68
CA GLN A 317 20.41 19.45 -52.53
C GLN A 317 19.86 19.18 -51.13
N ALA A 318 19.06 20.12 -50.63
CA ALA A 318 18.28 19.94 -49.42
C ALA A 318 17.14 18.94 -49.66
N THR A 319 16.80 18.14 -48.65
CA THR A 319 15.64 17.25 -48.71
C THR A 319 14.35 18.00 -48.40
N GLY A 320 14.44 19.13 -47.69
CA GLY A 320 13.28 19.92 -47.26
C GLY A 320 12.43 19.21 -46.21
N ARG A 321 12.97 18.18 -45.55
CA ARG A 321 12.27 17.32 -44.59
C ARG A 321 13.14 17.12 -43.35
N LEU A 322 12.47 16.91 -42.21
CA LEU A 322 13.14 16.47 -40.99
C LEU A 322 13.85 15.13 -41.22
N SER A 323 14.96 14.93 -40.52
CA SER A 323 15.62 13.64 -40.49
C SER A 323 14.72 12.59 -39.81
N ASP A 324 14.69 11.37 -40.36
CA ASP A 324 13.85 10.28 -39.82
C ASP A 324 14.04 10.06 -38.30
N PRO A 325 15.26 10.09 -37.74
CA PRO A 325 15.45 9.98 -36.28
C PRO A 325 14.73 11.08 -35.49
N VAL A 326 14.68 12.32 -36.00
CA VAL A 326 13.98 13.45 -35.35
C VAL A 326 12.46 13.25 -35.43
N ILE A 327 11.96 12.72 -36.55
CA ILE A 327 10.54 12.36 -36.70
C ILE A 327 10.15 11.26 -35.70
N VAL A 328 10.95 10.21 -35.60
CA VAL A 328 10.71 9.09 -34.67
C VAL A 328 10.82 9.56 -33.22
N TRP A 329 11.82 10.38 -32.90
CA TRP A 329 11.95 11.00 -31.57
C TRP A 329 10.73 11.82 -31.19
N LYS A 330 10.24 12.67 -32.10
CA LYS A 330 9.02 13.45 -31.91
C LYS A 330 7.83 12.55 -31.58
N LEU A 331 7.60 11.49 -32.36
CA LEU A 331 6.50 10.54 -32.11
C LEU A 331 6.64 9.85 -30.76
N TYR A 332 7.84 9.44 -30.38
CA TYR A 332 8.11 8.80 -29.10
C TYR A 332 7.85 9.76 -27.92
N LEU A 333 8.31 11.01 -28.04
CA LEU A 333 8.11 12.05 -27.04
C LEU A 333 6.63 12.39 -26.88
N GLU A 334 5.89 12.57 -27.98
CA GLU A 334 4.46 12.86 -27.97
C GLU A 334 3.64 11.73 -27.32
N ASN A 335 3.97 10.47 -27.63
CA ASN A 335 3.34 9.31 -27.01
C ASN A 335 3.64 9.23 -25.51
N THR A 336 4.91 9.42 -25.12
CA THR A 336 5.35 9.39 -23.73
C THR A 336 4.69 10.50 -22.91
N PHE A 337 4.60 11.71 -23.47
CA PHE A 337 3.88 12.82 -22.86
C PHE A 337 2.40 12.48 -22.64
N SER A 338 1.73 11.92 -23.65
CA SER A 338 0.32 11.51 -23.54
C SER A 338 0.11 10.45 -22.44
N LYS A 339 0.99 9.44 -22.37
CA LYS A 339 0.95 8.39 -21.34
C LYS A 339 1.08 8.97 -19.93
N ILE A 340 2.05 9.86 -19.72
CA ILE A 340 2.31 10.48 -18.42
C ILE A 340 1.19 11.46 -18.05
N HIS A 341 0.71 12.27 -18.98
CA HIS A 341 -0.33 13.26 -18.70
C HIS A 341 -1.70 12.62 -18.36
N LYS A 342 -2.01 11.44 -18.93
CA LYS A 342 -3.19 10.65 -18.54
C LYS A 342 -3.11 10.12 -17.10
N LYS A 343 -1.91 9.95 -16.56
CA LYS A 343 -1.61 9.37 -15.25
C LYS A 343 -0.93 10.40 -14.35
N LYS A 344 -1.73 11.33 -13.80
CA LYS A 344 -1.25 12.51 -13.07
C LYS A 344 -0.35 12.21 -11.86
N GLU A 345 -0.43 10.99 -11.32
CA GLU A 345 0.40 10.55 -10.20
C GLU A 345 1.83 10.21 -10.63
N LEU A 346 2.11 10.03 -11.93
CA LEU A 346 3.47 9.79 -12.41
C LEU A 346 4.35 11.04 -12.29
N PRO A 347 5.63 10.89 -11.93
CA PRO A 347 6.54 12.03 -11.83
C PRO A 347 6.80 12.68 -13.19
N ALA A 348 6.63 14.01 -13.27
CA ALA A 348 7.00 14.79 -14.45
C ALA A 348 8.50 14.67 -14.80
N LEU A 349 9.33 14.31 -13.81
CA LEU A 349 10.76 14.05 -13.97
C LEU A 349 11.07 13.00 -15.05
N LEU A 350 10.16 12.05 -15.32
CA LEU A 350 10.33 11.10 -16.44
C LEU A 350 10.47 11.80 -17.80
N LEU A 351 9.70 12.87 -18.03
CA LEU A 351 9.79 13.67 -19.26
C LEU A 351 11.01 14.58 -19.25
N VAL A 352 11.32 15.17 -18.10
CA VAL A 352 12.48 16.05 -17.94
C VAL A 352 13.78 15.30 -18.26
N ASP A 353 13.91 14.08 -17.73
CA ASP A 353 15.08 13.21 -17.94
C ASP A 353 15.18 12.74 -19.40
N LEU A 354 14.06 12.29 -20.00
CA LEU A 354 14.01 11.92 -21.42
C LEU A 354 14.47 13.06 -22.34
N VAL A 355 13.99 14.29 -22.10
CA VAL A 355 14.38 15.47 -22.87
C VAL A 355 15.86 15.80 -22.64
N ASP A 356 16.33 15.78 -21.39
CA ASP A 356 17.73 16.09 -21.09
C ASP A 356 18.72 15.10 -21.69
N ASN A 357 18.42 13.80 -21.59
CA ASN A 357 19.20 12.74 -22.21
C ASN A 357 19.23 12.91 -23.73
N SER A 358 18.06 13.19 -24.33
CA SER A 358 17.95 13.43 -25.77
C SER A 358 18.78 14.63 -26.23
N LEU A 359 18.74 15.74 -25.49
CA LEU A 359 19.55 16.92 -25.80
C LEU A 359 21.06 16.62 -25.76
N SER A 360 21.52 15.81 -24.81
CA SER A 360 22.92 15.36 -24.76
C SER A 360 23.32 14.57 -26.01
N ASN A 361 22.45 13.65 -26.46
CA ASN A 361 22.70 12.87 -27.68
C ASN A 361 22.67 13.74 -28.95
N PHE A 362 21.73 14.67 -29.05
CA PHE A 362 21.68 15.62 -30.17
C PHE A 362 22.92 16.51 -30.23
N ILE A 363 23.43 16.96 -29.08
CA ILE A 363 24.68 17.74 -29.02
C ILE A 363 25.87 16.92 -29.51
N GLY A 364 26.01 15.68 -29.03
CA GLY A 364 27.07 14.79 -29.48
C GLY A 364 27.00 14.58 -30.99
N TYR A 365 25.80 14.37 -31.53
CA TYR A 365 25.60 14.15 -32.96
C TYR A 365 25.86 15.41 -33.80
N TYR A 366 25.09 16.49 -33.60
CA TYR A 366 25.19 17.71 -34.42
C TYR A 366 26.50 18.46 -34.22
N GLY A 367 27.19 18.26 -33.08
CA GLY A 367 28.54 18.78 -32.86
C GLY A 367 29.62 18.13 -33.73
N GLU A 368 29.37 16.94 -34.30
CA GLU A 368 30.33 16.20 -35.14
C GLU A 368 30.03 16.29 -36.64
N ILE A 369 28.86 16.80 -37.03
CA ILE A 369 28.41 16.83 -38.42
C ILE A 369 29.02 18.01 -39.19
N GLN A 370 29.34 17.76 -40.45
CA GLN A 370 29.83 18.76 -41.40
C GLN A 370 28.94 18.77 -42.64
N PRO A 371 27.84 19.54 -42.65
CA PRO A 371 26.90 19.50 -43.77
C PRO A 371 27.41 20.25 -45.00
N SER A 372 26.88 19.93 -46.18
CA SER A 372 26.93 20.83 -47.32
C SER A 372 26.08 22.08 -47.06
N LYS A 373 26.31 23.15 -47.82
CA LYS A 373 25.54 24.40 -47.71
C LYS A 373 24.03 24.17 -47.83
N GLU A 374 23.60 23.29 -48.73
CA GLU A 374 22.19 22.98 -48.92
C GLU A 374 21.62 22.12 -47.79
N ARG A 375 22.34 21.08 -47.35
CA ARG A 375 21.90 20.20 -46.24
C ARG A 375 21.95 20.88 -44.88
N ALA A 376 22.69 21.98 -44.73
CA ALA A 376 22.66 22.80 -43.54
C ALA A 376 21.27 23.38 -43.25
N LYS A 377 20.42 23.59 -44.28
CA LYS A 377 19.02 23.99 -44.11
C LYS A 377 18.22 22.91 -43.38
N ASP A 378 18.41 21.64 -43.74
CA ASP A 378 17.73 20.51 -43.09
C ASP A 378 18.26 20.30 -41.67
N MET A 379 19.56 20.52 -41.44
CA MET A 379 20.15 20.48 -40.10
C MET A 379 19.54 21.55 -39.17
N ARG A 380 19.38 22.79 -39.66
CA ARG A 380 18.69 23.84 -38.90
C ARG A 380 17.24 23.49 -38.62
N ARG A 381 16.53 22.92 -39.60
CA ARG A 381 15.15 22.45 -39.45
C ARG A 381 15.02 21.42 -38.33
N ASP A 382 15.93 20.45 -38.28
CA ASP A 382 16.00 19.48 -37.19
C ASP A 382 16.23 20.17 -35.84
N ILE A 383 17.25 21.01 -35.75
CA ILE A 383 17.62 21.71 -34.49
C ILE A 383 16.47 22.57 -33.97
N PHE A 384 15.84 23.39 -34.80
CA PHE A 384 14.71 24.22 -34.38
C PHE A 384 13.53 23.37 -33.90
N THR A 385 13.23 22.28 -34.62
CA THR A 385 12.18 21.35 -34.21
C THR A 385 12.48 20.69 -32.87
N ILE A 386 13.74 20.29 -32.63
CA ILE A 386 14.17 19.72 -31.34
C ILE A 386 13.97 20.72 -30.20
N VAL A 387 14.37 21.98 -30.41
CA VAL A 387 14.24 23.04 -29.40
C VAL A 387 12.77 23.37 -29.11
N ASP A 388 11.94 23.50 -30.15
CA ASP A 388 10.50 23.73 -30.01
C ASP A 388 9.82 22.61 -29.21
N LEU A 389 10.18 21.35 -29.50
CA LEU A 389 9.63 20.18 -28.81
C LEU A 389 10.13 20.10 -27.36
N ALA A 390 11.41 20.38 -27.12
CA ALA A 390 11.97 20.43 -25.77
C ALA A 390 11.29 21.51 -24.91
N GLN A 391 11.02 22.69 -25.48
CA GLN A 391 10.28 23.75 -24.79
C GLN A 391 8.82 23.38 -24.56
N LYS A 392 8.16 22.76 -25.54
CA LYS A 392 6.75 22.39 -25.47
C LYS A 392 6.47 21.29 -24.43
N PHE A 393 7.33 20.28 -24.37
CA PHE A 393 7.08 19.05 -23.59
C PHE A 393 7.80 18.99 -22.25
N ASN A 394 8.73 19.92 -21.98
CA ASN A 394 9.26 20.08 -20.64
C ASN A 394 8.23 20.79 -19.74
N GLN A 395 7.57 20.02 -18.88
CA GLN A 395 6.57 20.52 -17.94
C GLN A 395 7.20 21.33 -16.79
N ALA A 396 8.48 21.09 -16.50
CA ALA A 396 9.27 21.91 -15.62
C ALA A 396 9.89 23.06 -16.42
N GLN A 397 10.15 24.19 -15.75
CA GLN A 397 10.95 25.25 -16.36
C GLN A 397 12.33 24.66 -16.73
N LEU A 398 12.76 24.83 -17.98
CA LEU A 398 14.06 24.31 -18.45
C LEU A 398 15.17 24.78 -17.52
N GLY A 399 15.95 23.83 -16.99
CA GLY A 399 17.06 24.13 -16.10
C GLY A 399 18.21 24.85 -16.82
N PRO A 400 19.13 25.50 -16.08
CA PRO A 400 20.28 26.20 -16.67
C PRO A 400 21.12 25.31 -17.61
N ASP A 401 21.35 24.05 -17.23
CA ASP A 401 22.13 23.11 -18.04
C ASP A 401 21.40 22.73 -19.32
N GLN A 402 20.09 22.47 -19.25
CA GLN A 402 19.24 22.21 -20.43
C GLN A 402 19.21 23.41 -21.37
N LEU A 403 19.12 24.63 -20.83
CA LEU A 403 19.18 25.86 -21.62
C LEU A 403 20.55 26.03 -22.28
N LYS A 404 21.65 25.74 -21.59
CA LYS A 404 23.00 25.77 -22.18
C LYS A 404 23.12 24.76 -23.33
N LYS A 405 22.61 23.55 -23.14
CA LYS A 405 22.55 22.50 -24.18
C LYS A 405 21.78 22.96 -25.42
N ILE A 406 20.58 23.51 -25.22
CA ILE A 406 19.76 24.08 -26.30
C ILE A 406 20.49 25.20 -27.02
N ARG A 407 21.10 26.13 -26.30
CA ARG A 407 21.81 27.27 -26.89
C ARG A 407 23.05 26.86 -27.67
N TYR A 408 23.71 25.78 -27.27
CA TYR A 408 24.79 25.20 -28.06
C TYR A 408 24.27 24.69 -29.42
N LEU A 409 23.16 23.94 -29.44
CA LEU A 409 22.52 23.50 -30.69
C LEU A 409 22.09 24.70 -31.55
N LEU A 410 21.48 25.72 -30.96
CA LEU A 410 21.10 26.95 -31.66
C LEU A 410 22.32 27.71 -32.20
N ASN A 411 23.46 27.68 -31.52
CA ASN A 411 24.72 28.27 -32.00
C ASN A 411 25.21 27.52 -33.26
N ILE A 412 25.19 26.19 -33.26
CA ILE A 412 25.47 25.37 -34.46
C ILE A 412 24.52 25.78 -35.60
N ALA A 413 23.23 25.93 -35.32
CA ALA A 413 22.26 26.38 -36.31
C ALA A 413 22.60 27.79 -36.85
N ALA A 414 22.92 28.75 -35.99
CA ALA A 414 23.27 30.13 -36.38
C ALA A 414 24.55 30.16 -37.24
N VAL A 415 25.59 29.44 -36.81
CA VAL A 415 26.85 29.30 -37.53
C VAL A 415 26.68 28.56 -38.84
N SER A 416 25.72 27.65 -38.98
CA SER A 416 25.46 27.00 -40.27
C SER A 416 24.70 27.89 -41.26
N GLY A 417 23.91 28.86 -40.79
CA GLY A 417 23.02 29.65 -41.66
C GLY A 417 23.54 31.03 -42.06
N ALA A 418 24.40 31.65 -41.24
CA ALA A 418 24.88 33.00 -41.47
C ALA A 418 25.65 33.18 -42.80
N GLN A 419 25.77 34.41 -43.30
CA GLN A 419 26.66 34.71 -44.41
C GLN A 419 28.11 34.87 -43.92
N ASN A 420 29.10 34.73 -44.82
CA ASN A 420 30.52 34.76 -44.44
C ASN A 420 30.99 36.10 -43.86
N ASP A 421 30.33 37.20 -44.24
CA ASP A 421 30.53 38.54 -43.69
C ASP A 421 29.94 38.67 -42.27
N GLN A 422 28.81 38.03 -41.99
CA GLN A 422 28.14 38.05 -40.68
C GLN A 422 28.89 37.27 -39.59
N LEU A 423 29.80 36.36 -39.99
CA LEU A 423 30.64 35.60 -39.07
C LEU A 423 31.92 36.34 -38.67
N LYS A 424 32.23 37.45 -39.34
CA LYS A 424 33.41 38.27 -39.02
C LYS A 424 33.04 39.27 -37.93
N ASN A 425 33.81 39.27 -36.83
CA ASN A 425 33.66 40.21 -35.71
C ASN A 425 32.29 40.14 -35.00
N VAL A 426 31.90 38.94 -34.55
CA VAL A 426 30.70 38.79 -33.70
C VAL A 426 30.95 39.40 -32.32
N GLU A 427 30.21 40.45 -31.99
CA GLU A 427 30.19 41.06 -30.66
C GLU A 427 29.03 40.47 -29.84
N ALA A 428 29.28 40.18 -28.55
CA ALA A 428 28.26 39.61 -27.69
C ALA A 428 27.23 40.69 -27.29
N GLU A 429 25.94 40.38 -27.41
CA GLU A 429 24.84 41.29 -27.04
C GLU A 429 24.05 40.76 -25.84
N ASP A 430 23.77 41.63 -24.87
CA ASP A 430 22.90 41.33 -23.73
C ASP A 430 21.48 40.94 -24.15
N TYR A 431 20.87 40.03 -23.41
CA TYR A 431 19.50 39.58 -23.64
C TYR A 431 18.71 39.58 -22.32
N LYS A 432 17.43 39.94 -22.41
CA LYS A 432 16.60 40.24 -21.23
C LYS A 432 15.97 39.00 -20.60
N ASN A 433 15.61 37.99 -21.40
CA ASN A 433 14.94 36.79 -20.92
C ASN A 433 15.87 35.58 -20.93
N ARG A 434 16.55 35.34 -19.80
CA ARG A 434 17.45 34.19 -19.62
C ARG A 434 16.76 32.85 -19.53
N ASN A 435 15.44 32.80 -19.40
CA ASN A 435 14.68 31.55 -19.30
C ASN A 435 14.03 31.14 -20.63
N ASP A 436 14.10 32.00 -21.64
CA ASP A 436 13.66 31.68 -22.99
C ASP A 436 14.74 30.87 -23.72
N PRO A 437 14.44 29.67 -24.24
CA PRO A 437 15.38 28.88 -25.02
C PRO A 437 15.94 29.63 -26.23
N PHE A 438 15.10 30.45 -26.89
CA PHE A 438 15.48 31.21 -28.08
C PHE A 438 16.02 32.61 -27.78
N LEU A 439 16.10 33.05 -26.51
CA LEU A 439 16.60 34.39 -26.16
C LEU A 439 15.86 35.55 -26.88
N GLY A 440 14.56 35.36 -27.17
CA GLY A 440 13.74 36.30 -27.94
C GLY A 440 14.09 36.39 -29.43
N LEU A 441 14.87 35.44 -29.96
CA LEU A 441 15.15 35.31 -31.38
C LEU A 441 13.94 34.73 -32.11
N ARG A 442 13.64 35.28 -33.28
CA ARG A 442 12.60 34.75 -34.17
C ARG A 442 13.23 33.87 -35.25
N HIS A 443 12.51 32.84 -35.64
CA HIS A 443 12.93 31.92 -36.68
C HIS A 443 11.73 31.44 -37.50
N THR A 444 12.03 31.02 -38.72
CA THR A 444 11.17 30.22 -39.58
C THR A 444 11.43 28.73 -39.32
N GLU A 445 10.90 27.84 -40.18
CA GLU A 445 11.17 26.41 -40.06
C GLU A 445 12.66 26.03 -40.18
N CYS A 446 13.49 26.83 -40.86
CA CYS A 446 14.90 26.49 -41.08
C CYS A 446 15.86 27.68 -41.11
N GLU A 447 15.41 28.91 -40.84
CA GLU A 447 16.26 30.11 -40.82
C GLU A 447 15.95 30.97 -39.60
N PHE A 448 16.97 31.61 -39.01
CA PHE A 448 16.74 32.75 -38.13
C PHE A 448 16.29 33.97 -38.94
N ASP A 449 15.44 34.82 -38.36
CA ASP A 449 15.02 36.09 -38.98
C ASP A 449 16.19 37.09 -39.05
N ASP A 450 17.09 37.05 -38.06
CA ASP A 450 18.26 37.93 -37.93
C ASP A 450 19.47 37.13 -37.41
N TYR A 451 20.33 36.70 -38.33
CA TYR A 451 21.54 35.93 -38.03
C TYR A 451 22.59 36.71 -37.23
N PRO A 452 22.92 37.99 -37.55
CA PRO A 452 23.79 38.82 -36.71
C PRO A 452 23.34 38.87 -35.26
N LEU A 453 22.04 39.12 -35.02
CA LEU A 453 21.48 39.17 -33.68
C LEU A 453 21.53 37.80 -32.98
N ALA A 454 21.24 36.71 -33.72
CA ALA A 454 21.32 35.35 -33.19
C ALA A 454 22.74 35.00 -32.75
N LEU A 455 23.74 35.28 -33.58
CA LEU A 455 25.15 35.05 -33.27
C LEU A 455 25.60 35.89 -32.07
N ALA A 456 25.20 37.16 -32.00
CA ALA A 456 25.55 38.05 -30.89
C ALA A 456 25.00 37.57 -29.54
N ARG A 457 23.74 37.13 -29.50
CA ARG A 457 23.09 36.67 -28.26
C ARG A 457 23.50 35.27 -27.84
N LEU A 458 23.64 34.34 -28.79
CA LEU A 458 24.00 32.95 -28.49
C LEU A 458 25.47 32.83 -28.05
N ASN A 459 26.39 33.58 -28.66
CA ASN A 459 27.81 33.56 -28.26
C ASN A 459 28.06 34.18 -26.88
N LYS A 460 27.13 34.98 -26.36
CA LYS A 460 27.22 35.54 -25.01
C LYS A 460 27.34 34.47 -23.92
N ASP A 461 26.73 33.32 -24.14
CA ASP A 461 26.80 32.19 -23.20
C ASP A 461 28.08 31.36 -23.33
N PHE A 462 28.87 31.64 -24.36
CA PHE A 462 30.13 30.98 -24.68
C PHE A 462 31.28 31.99 -24.80
N GLU A 463 31.18 33.14 -24.10
CA GLU A 463 32.21 34.19 -24.11
C GLU A 463 33.57 33.66 -23.68
N THR A 464 33.59 32.67 -22.79
CA THR A 464 34.80 31.98 -22.35
C THR A 464 35.45 31.13 -23.44
N GLU A 465 34.71 30.72 -24.47
CA GLU A 465 35.19 29.95 -25.62
C GLU A 465 35.36 30.81 -26.89
N LYS A 466 35.38 32.14 -26.77
CA LYS A 466 35.45 33.08 -27.92
C LYS A 466 36.65 32.81 -28.85
N ASP A 467 37.79 32.40 -28.29
CA ASP A 467 39.01 32.10 -29.06
C ASP A 467 38.86 30.84 -29.94
N VAL A 468 37.90 29.96 -29.62
CA VAL A 468 37.61 28.71 -30.34
C VAL A 468 36.54 28.91 -31.43
N PHE A 469 35.82 30.03 -31.39
CA PHE A 469 34.73 30.34 -32.33
C PHE A 469 35.16 30.25 -33.81
N PRO A 470 36.33 30.79 -34.25
CA PRO A 470 36.78 30.63 -35.63
C PRO A 470 36.97 29.17 -36.05
N SER A 471 37.53 28.33 -35.15
CA SER A 471 37.71 26.90 -35.41
C SER A 471 36.38 26.16 -35.50
N MET A 472 35.38 26.54 -34.70
CA MET A 472 34.03 26.00 -34.79
C MET A 472 33.37 26.35 -36.14
N VAL A 473 33.52 27.59 -36.60
CA VAL A 473 33.02 28.03 -37.92
C VAL A 473 33.66 27.21 -39.04
N GLU A 474 34.98 27.06 -39.01
CA GLU A 474 35.74 26.27 -40.00
C GLU A 474 35.29 24.79 -39.99
N PHE A 475 35.10 24.22 -38.80
CA PHE A 475 34.64 22.84 -38.65
C PHE A 475 33.23 22.64 -39.24
N ILE A 476 32.24 23.40 -38.79
CA ILE A 476 30.84 23.25 -39.21
C ILE A 476 30.70 23.47 -40.72
N ARG A 477 31.45 24.43 -41.28
CA ARG A 477 31.37 24.81 -42.71
C ARG A 477 32.38 24.12 -43.62
N LYS A 478 33.11 23.12 -43.13
CA LYS A 478 34.19 22.46 -43.89
C LYS A 478 33.77 21.99 -45.29
N ASN A 479 32.51 21.57 -45.45
CA ASN A 479 31.97 21.05 -46.72
C ASN A 479 31.20 22.10 -47.55
N TYR A 480 31.30 23.39 -47.22
CA TYR A 480 30.70 24.46 -48.01
C TYR A 480 31.63 24.74 -49.18
N ARG A 481 31.28 24.21 -50.36
CA ARG A 481 31.99 24.57 -51.60
C ARG A 481 31.74 26.06 -51.87
N GLU A 482 32.80 26.79 -52.23
CA GLU A 482 32.75 28.22 -52.61
C GLU A 482 31.83 28.48 -53.80
#